data_AF-A0A3S5A4Y4-F1
#
_entry.id   AF-A0A3S5A4Y4-F1
#
_cell.length_a   1.000
_cell.length_b   1.000
_cell.length_c   1.000
_cell.angle_alpha   90.00
_cell.angle_beta   90.00
_cell.angle_gamma   90.00
#
_symmetry.space_group_name_H-M   'P 1'
#
loop_
_entity.id
_entity.type
_entity.pdbx_description
1 polymer ?
#
loop_
_entity_poly.entity_id
_entity_poly.type
_entity_poly.pdbx_seq_one_letter_code
_entity_poly.pdbx_strand_id
1 'polypeptide(L)'
;MTVSCILSECEVLNWMSAEVTFNYFVQLLDIPEFSYSLMLGLLVSVGGLTEKTARCSSESLRNQLRKHEGDLEYMKNFIRTIDHIFSNQDGERVALPLLKFTDFILNEPAVTFTLLNEE
;
A
#
# COMPACT_ATOMS: atom_id res chain seq x y z
N MET A 1 -11.43 -15.57 15.87
CA MET A 1 -12.50 -15.37 14.89
C MET A 1 -12.48 -16.59 13.96
N THR A 2 -13.56 -17.36 13.88
CA THR A 2 -13.60 -18.62 13.11
C THR A 2 -13.76 -18.33 11.61
N VAL A 3 -13.16 -19.18 10.76
CA VAL A 3 -13.11 -19.02 9.28
C VAL A 3 -14.49 -18.81 8.64
N SER A 4 -15.57 -19.33 9.23
CA SER A 4 -16.93 -19.14 8.69
C SER A 4 -17.48 -17.73 8.83
N CYS A 5 -17.04 -16.94 9.82
CA CYS A 5 -17.51 -15.55 10.00
C CYS A 5 -16.91 -14.60 8.95
N ILE A 6 -15.65 -14.85 8.56
CA ILE A 6 -14.95 -14.04 7.55
C ILE A 6 -15.61 -14.20 6.18
N LEU A 7 -16.06 -15.41 5.84
CA LEU A 7 -16.76 -15.66 4.57
C LEU A 7 -18.12 -14.93 4.49
N SER A 8 -18.88 -14.89 5.59
CA SER A 8 -20.17 -14.18 5.62
C SER A 8 -20.03 -12.65 5.49
N GLU A 9 -18.93 -12.10 6.01
CA GLU A 9 -18.65 -10.66 5.87
C GLU A 9 -18.23 -10.31 4.44
N CYS A 10 -17.43 -11.16 3.78
CA CYS A 10 -17.05 -10.95 2.38
C CYS A 10 -18.22 -10.94 1.40
N GLU A 11 -19.31 -11.67 1.68
CA GLU A 11 -20.50 -11.72 0.81
C GLU A 11 -21.33 -10.42 0.85
N VAL A 12 -21.26 -9.67 1.95
CA VAL A 12 -21.98 -8.39 2.11
C VAL A 12 -21.16 -7.18 1.69
N LEU A 13 -19.86 -7.36 1.42
CA LEU A 13 -18.99 -6.27 0.98
C LEU A 13 -19.24 -5.89 -0.47
N ASN A 14 -19.40 -4.59 -0.72
CA ASN A 14 -19.44 -4.04 -2.06
C ASN A 14 -18.01 -3.92 -2.63
N TRP A 15 -17.51 -5.03 -3.20
CA TRP A 15 -16.19 -5.10 -3.83
C TRP A 15 -16.00 -4.15 -5.03
N MET A 16 -17.10 -3.61 -5.58
CA MET A 16 -17.06 -2.59 -6.65
C MET A 16 -16.79 -1.18 -6.10
N SER A 17 -16.90 -0.96 -4.80
CA SER A 17 -16.59 0.32 -4.18
C SER A 17 -15.10 0.39 -3.82
N ALA A 18 -14.35 1.22 -4.55
CA ALA A 18 -12.94 1.46 -4.25
C ALA A 18 -12.70 1.86 -2.77
N GLU A 19 -13.58 2.70 -2.22
CA GLU A 19 -13.51 3.14 -0.82
C GLU A 19 -13.65 1.98 0.18
N VAL A 20 -14.46 0.98 -0.14
CA VAL A 20 -14.60 -0.21 0.70
C VAL A 20 -13.42 -1.15 0.47
N THR A 21 -13.15 -1.48 -0.79
CA THR A 21 -12.18 -2.51 -1.18
C THR A 21 -10.76 -2.17 -0.75
N PHE A 22 -10.30 -0.92 -0.94
CA PHE A 22 -8.92 -0.56 -0.61
C PHE A 22 -8.62 -0.68 0.89
N ASN A 23 -9.60 -0.40 1.77
CA ASN A 23 -9.41 -0.55 3.22
C ASN A 23 -9.14 -1.99 3.64
N TYR A 24 -9.65 -2.99 2.92
CA TYR A 24 -9.33 -4.40 3.17
C TYR A 24 -8.04 -4.81 2.47
N PHE A 25 -7.80 -4.34 1.24
CA PHE A 25 -6.63 -4.75 0.47
C PHE A 25 -5.34 -4.31 1.15
N VAL A 26 -5.25 -3.06 1.64
CA VAL A 26 -4.03 -2.57 2.32
C VAL A 26 -3.67 -3.37 3.58
N GLN A 27 -4.62 -4.05 4.21
CA GLN A 27 -4.34 -4.91 5.38
C GLN A 27 -3.55 -6.16 5.00
N LEU A 28 -3.62 -6.60 3.74
CA LEU A 28 -2.80 -7.74 3.26
C LEU A 28 -1.31 -7.38 3.19
N LEU A 29 -0.92 -6.11 3.34
CA LEU A 29 0.49 -5.74 3.52
C LEU A 29 1.09 -6.32 4.82
N ASP A 30 0.24 -6.64 5.81
CA ASP A 30 0.65 -7.29 7.06
C ASP A 30 1.04 -8.77 6.85
N ILE A 31 0.77 -9.31 5.64
CA ILE A 31 1.06 -10.69 5.26
C ILE A 31 2.21 -10.69 4.23
N PRO A 32 3.43 -11.13 4.61
CA PRO A 32 4.62 -11.03 3.78
C PRO A 32 4.47 -11.59 2.37
N GLU A 33 3.73 -12.68 2.20
CA GLU A 33 3.49 -13.38 0.94
C GLU A 33 2.71 -12.52 -0.07
N PHE A 34 1.89 -11.58 0.40
CA PHE A 34 1.10 -10.70 -0.44
C PHE A 34 1.72 -9.31 -0.64
N SER A 35 2.68 -8.94 0.22
CA SER A 35 3.22 -7.59 0.31
C SER A 35 3.75 -7.06 -1.04
N TYR A 36 4.58 -7.84 -1.75
CA TYR A 36 5.16 -7.43 -3.03
C TYR A 36 4.10 -7.18 -4.12
N SER A 37 3.25 -8.18 -4.40
CA SER A 37 2.25 -8.08 -5.47
C SER A 37 1.22 -6.99 -5.19
N LEU A 38 0.83 -6.85 -3.91
CA LEU A 38 -0.09 -5.79 -3.51
C LEU A 38 0.56 -4.41 -3.63
N MET A 39 1.81 -4.24 -3.21
CA MET A 39 2.53 -2.98 -3.30
C MET A 39 2.65 -2.51 -4.75
N LEU A 40 2.95 -3.42 -5.68
CA LEU A 40 2.99 -3.11 -7.11
C LEU A 40 1.62 -2.63 -7.62
N GLY A 41 0.53 -3.28 -7.21
CA GLY A 41 -0.83 -2.86 -7.55
C GLY A 41 -1.22 -1.50 -6.95
N LEU A 42 -0.82 -1.24 -5.71
CA LEU A 42 -1.04 0.03 -5.02
C LEU A 42 -0.25 1.16 -5.68
N LEU A 43 1.01 0.93 -6.05
CA LEU A 43 1.85 1.88 -6.78
C LEU A 43 1.17 2.34 -8.07
N VAL A 44 0.65 1.41 -8.89
CA VAL A 44 -0.03 1.77 -10.14
C VAL A 44 -1.38 2.47 -9.86
N SER A 45 -2.07 2.09 -8.79
CA SER A 45 -3.37 2.67 -8.40
C SER A 45 -3.23 4.10 -7.86
N VAL A 46 -2.33 4.32 -6.91
CA VAL A 46 -1.98 5.61 -6.29
C VAL A 46 -1.30 6.51 -7.31
N GLY A 47 -0.39 5.94 -8.14
CA GLY A 47 0.28 6.63 -9.23
C GLY A 47 -0.64 7.06 -10.39
N GLY A 48 -1.88 6.56 -10.40
CA GLY A 48 -3.01 7.18 -11.09
C GLY A 48 -3.46 6.46 -12.36
N LEU A 49 -4.49 5.59 -12.20
CA LEU A 49 -5.34 5.11 -13.30
C LEU A 49 -6.60 5.98 -13.46
N THR A 50 -7.25 6.38 -12.36
CA THR A 50 -8.35 7.37 -12.30
C THR A 50 -8.26 8.16 -10.99
N GLU A 51 -8.85 9.36 -10.94
CA GLU A 51 -8.84 10.23 -9.75
C GLU A 51 -9.41 9.54 -8.50
N LYS A 52 -10.58 8.88 -8.63
CA LYS A 52 -11.24 8.20 -7.51
C LYS A 52 -10.39 7.02 -6.99
N THR A 53 -9.80 6.25 -7.90
CA THR A 53 -8.92 5.13 -7.54
C THR A 53 -7.68 5.62 -6.79
N ALA A 54 -7.02 6.67 -7.30
CA ALA A 54 -5.84 7.24 -6.66
C ALA A 54 -6.17 7.80 -5.26
N ARG A 55 -7.30 8.51 -5.12
CA ARG A 55 -7.74 9.05 -3.83
C ARG A 55 -8.04 7.94 -2.81
N CYS A 56 -8.91 6.98 -3.14
CA CYS A 56 -9.26 5.91 -2.21
C CYS A 56 -8.06 5.04 -1.83
N SER A 57 -7.21 4.69 -2.80
CA SER A 57 -6.00 3.88 -2.52
C SER A 57 -4.99 4.60 -1.64
N SER A 58 -4.72 5.90 -1.90
CA SER A 58 -3.78 6.69 -1.10
C SER A 58 -4.30 6.94 0.32
N GLU A 59 -5.60 7.16 0.49
CA GLU A 59 -6.21 7.33 1.81
C GLU A 59 -6.15 6.04 2.63
N SER A 60 -6.54 4.89 2.06
CA SER A 60 -6.44 3.59 2.73
C SER A 60 -5.00 3.22 3.05
N LEU A 61 -4.05 3.45 2.13
CA LEU A 61 -2.63 3.16 2.37
C LEU A 61 -2.06 4.04 3.48
N ARG A 62 -2.39 5.33 3.49
CA ARG A 62 -1.99 6.24 4.57
C ARG A 62 -2.54 5.80 5.92
N ASN A 63 -3.80 5.35 5.97
CA ASN A 63 -4.38 4.78 7.19
C ASN A 63 -3.60 3.56 7.67
N GLN A 64 -3.21 2.66 6.76
CA GLN A 64 -2.41 1.48 7.09
C GLN A 64 -1.01 1.85 7.60
N LEU A 65 -0.34 2.84 7.00
CA LEU A 65 0.96 3.31 7.46
C LEU A 65 0.87 3.93 8.86
N ARG A 66 -0.17 4.74 9.13
CA ARG A 66 -0.42 5.29 10.47
C ARG A 66 -0.71 4.22 11.52
N LYS A 67 -1.41 3.14 11.15
CA LYS A 67 -1.67 2.00 12.05
C LYS A 67 -0.36 1.36 12.55
N HIS A 68 0.68 1.39 11.73
CA HIS A 68 2.01 0.84 12.01
C HIS A 68 3.05 1.93 12.34
N GLU A 69 2.61 3.13 12.70
CA GLU A 69 3.52 4.20 13.11
C GLU A 69 4.33 3.77 14.34
N GLY A 70 5.67 3.86 14.23
CA GLY A 70 6.60 3.40 15.26
C GLY A 70 7.02 1.92 15.16
N ASP A 71 6.40 1.12 14.29
CA ASP A 71 6.89 -0.22 13.96
C ASP A 71 8.00 -0.12 12.89
N LEU A 72 9.24 -0.04 13.36
CA LEU A 72 10.41 0.10 12.49
C LEU A 72 10.61 -1.10 11.56
N GLU A 73 10.27 -2.32 11.98
CA GLU A 73 10.48 -3.50 11.15
C GLU A 73 9.45 -3.57 10.02
N TYR A 74 8.19 -3.25 10.32
CA TYR A 74 7.16 -3.10 9.29
C TYR A 74 7.55 -2.03 8.26
N MET A 75 7.96 -0.84 8.73
CA MET A 75 8.34 0.27 7.85
C MET A 75 9.58 -0.07 7.00
N LYS A 76 10.59 -0.74 7.59
CA LYS A 76 11.77 -1.22 6.84
C LYS A 76 11.38 -2.23 5.78
N ASN A 77 10.51 -3.20 6.08
CA ASN A 77 10.06 -4.16 5.07
C ASN A 77 9.20 -3.51 3.99
N PHE A 78 8.39 -2.51 4.34
CA PHE A 78 7.65 -1.69 3.39
C PHE A 78 8.60 -0.96 2.42
N ILE A 79 9.63 -0.28 2.93
CA ILE A 79 10.64 0.42 2.12
C ILE A 79 11.45 -0.56 1.27
N ARG A 80 11.91 -1.68 1.84
CA ARG A 80 12.63 -2.74 1.10
C ARG A 80 11.80 -3.31 -0.04
N THR A 81 10.48 -3.45 0.15
CA THR A 81 9.57 -3.92 -0.91
C THR A 81 9.50 -2.89 -2.05
N ILE A 82 9.46 -1.59 -1.73
CA ILE A 82 9.52 -0.52 -2.73
C ILE A 82 10.84 -0.56 -3.49
N ASP A 83 11.97 -0.66 -2.79
CA ASP A 83 13.31 -0.75 -3.40
C ASP A 83 13.45 -1.98 -4.30
N HIS A 84 12.92 -3.12 -3.86
CA HIS A 84 12.87 -4.33 -4.67
C HIS A 84 12.01 -4.15 -5.93
N ILE A 85 10.88 -3.43 -5.86
CA ILE A 85 10.10 -3.07 -7.05
C ILE A 85 10.95 -2.19 -7.96
N PHE A 86 11.52 -1.09 -7.45
CA PHE A 86 12.38 -0.18 -8.22
C PHE A 86 13.48 -0.93 -9.00
N SER A 87 14.13 -1.89 -8.36
CA SER A 87 15.25 -2.64 -8.94
C SER A 87 14.83 -3.64 -10.03
N ASN A 88 13.55 -4.05 -10.06
CA ASN A 88 13.04 -5.08 -10.98
C ASN A 88 12.08 -4.53 -12.05
N GLN A 89 11.93 -3.21 -12.19
CA GLN A 89 11.09 -2.62 -13.24
C GLN A 89 11.94 -2.14 -14.42
N ASP A 90 11.86 -2.86 -15.55
CA ASP A 90 12.53 -2.49 -16.81
C ASP A 90 11.64 -1.63 -17.75
N GLY A 91 10.42 -1.28 -17.33
CA GLY A 91 9.40 -0.70 -18.22
C GLY A 91 9.08 0.77 -17.95
N GLU A 92 9.07 1.59 -19.01
CA GLU A 92 8.62 3.00 -18.96
C GLU A 92 7.21 3.19 -18.37
N ARG A 93 6.34 2.16 -18.47
CA ARG A 93 4.93 2.23 -18.06
C ARG A 93 4.71 2.39 -16.56
N VAL A 94 5.68 1.97 -15.74
CA VAL A 94 5.58 2.04 -14.27
C VAL A 94 6.44 3.16 -13.68
N ALA A 95 7.34 3.75 -14.48
CA ALA A 95 8.23 4.81 -14.02
C ALA A 95 7.46 6.03 -13.46
N LEU A 96 6.47 6.54 -14.21
CA LEU A 96 5.68 7.69 -13.75
C LEU A 96 4.81 7.37 -12.51
N PRO A 97 4.03 6.27 -12.49
CA PRO A 97 3.32 5.85 -11.28
C PRO A 97 4.24 5.67 -10.06
N LEU A 98 5.43 5.11 -10.27
CA LEU A 98 6.42 4.87 -9.23
C LEU A 98 6.99 6.18 -8.66
N LEU A 99 7.30 7.17 -9.51
CA LEU A 99 7.74 8.49 -9.07
C LEU A 99 6.65 9.20 -8.26
N LYS A 100 5.39 9.16 -8.71
CA LYS A 100 4.25 9.72 -7.96
C LYS A 100 4.02 9.00 -6.64
N PHE A 101 4.16 7.68 -6.63
CA PHE A 101 4.04 6.88 -5.41
C PHE A 101 5.16 7.23 -4.42
N THR A 102 6.38 7.42 -4.91
CA THR A 102 7.53 7.82 -4.08
C THR A 102 7.34 9.22 -3.51
N ASP A 103 6.88 10.17 -4.32
CA ASP A 103 6.50 11.51 -3.84
C ASP A 103 5.43 11.42 -2.74
N PHE A 104 4.39 10.61 -2.95
CA PHE A 104 3.37 10.33 -1.93
C PHE A 104 4.00 9.78 -0.64
N ILE A 105 4.81 8.74 -0.71
CA ILE A 105 5.42 8.08 0.46
C ILE A 105 6.39 8.99 1.21
N LEU A 106 7.21 9.78 0.50
CA LEU A 106 8.15 10.72 1.13
C LEU A 106 7.45 11.89 1.83
N ASN A 107 6.20 12.17 1.45
CA ASN A 107 5.35 13.13 2.16
C ASN A 107 4.56 12.48 3.32
N GLU A 108 4.69 11.17 3.57
CA GLU A 108 4.06 10.49 4.70
C GLU A 108 4.91 10.58 5.98
N PRO A 109 4.41 11.24 7.06
CA PRO A 109 5.18 11.41 8.29
C PRO A 109 5.68 10.10 8.91
N ALA A 110 4.85 9.05 8.89
CA ALA A 110 5.18 7.75 9.46
C ALA A 110 6.37 7.08 8.75
N VAL A 111 6.52 7.31 7.44
CA VAL A 111 7.63 6.74 6.65
C VAL A 111 8.86 7.64 6.76
N THR A 112 8.70 8.95 6.63
CA THR A 112 9.81 9.90 6.71
C THR A 112 10.50 9.86 8.08
N PHE A 113 9.74 9.66 9.16
CA PHE A 113 10.32 9.44 10.49
C PHE A 113 11.24 8.21 10.50
N THR A 114 10.83 7.11 9.87
CA THR A 114 11.65 5.89 9.82
C THR A 114 12.94 6.13 9.03
N LEU A 115 12.84 6.77 7.85
CA LEU A 115 13.99 7.05 6.98
C LEU A 115 15.03 7.97 7.63
N LEU A 116 14.61 8.94 8.44
CA LEU A 116 15.52 9.89 9.10
C LEU A 116 16.21 9.32 10.35
N ASN A 117 15.73 8.20 10.87
CA ASN A 117 16.26 7.55 12.07
C ASN A 117 16.98 6.22 11.75
N GLU A 118 17.29 5.95 10.48
CA GLU A 118 18.23 4.88 10.12
C GLU A 118 19.67 5.35 10.40
N GLU A 119 20.18 5.00 11.58
CA GLU A 119 21.64 4.97 11.88
C GLU A 119 22.30 3.69 11.35
#